data_AF-A0A351QXR5-F1
#
_entry.id   AF-A0A351QXR5-F1
#
_cell.length_a   1.000
_cell.length_b   1.000
_cell.length_c   1.000
_cell.angle_alpha   90.00
_cell.angle_beta   90.00
_cell.angle_gamma   90.00
#
_symmetry.space_group_name_H-M   'P 1'
#
loop_
_entity.id
_entity.type
_entity.pdbx_description
1 polymer ?
#
loop_
_entity_poly.entity_id
_entity_poly.type
_entity_poly.pdbx_seq_one_letter_code
_entity_poly.pdbx_strand_id
1 'polypeptide(L)'
;DLTWKLLSKIFKADGLEINNPRGCYKHAFKEGLIEDMIVWNDILFARNSSAHIYNEEDYEIIKNDIIDKYIDAIEELLDKVSMEKL
;
A
#
# COMPACT_ATOMS: atom_id res chain seq x y z
N ASP A 1 1.83 -4.67 6.07
CA ASP A 1 3.31 -4.82 6.16
C ASP A 1 3.93 -5.53 4.95
N LEU A 2 3.26 -6.52 4.34
CA LEU A 2 3.83 -7.28 3.22
C LEU A 2 3.82 -6.54 1.87
N THR A 3 2.81 -5.70 1.62
CA THR A 3 2.60 -5.03 0.32
C THR A 3 3.80 -4.20 -0.13
N TRP A 4 4.40 -3.39 0.75
CA TRP A 4 5.57 -2.61 0.38
C TRP A 4 6.83 -3.46 0.19
N LYS A 5 6.92 -4.62 0.86
CA LYS A 5 8.03 -5.59 0.66
C LYS A 5 7.92 -6.29 -0.67
N LEU A 6 6.69 -6.59 -1.12
CA LEU A 6 6.43 -7.09 -2.46
C LEU A 6 6.91 -6.07 -3.51
N LEU A 7 6.44 -4.82 -3.42
CA LEU A 7 6.87 -3.73 -4.30
C LEU A 7 8.39 -3.53 -4.28
N SER A 8 9.01 -3.51 -3.09
CA SER A 8 10.46 -3.41 -2.94
C SER A 8 11.19 -4.53 -3.70
N LYS A 9 10.72 -5.78 -3.62
CA LYS A 9 11.30 -6.90 -4.38
C LYS A 9 11.10 -6.75 -5.89
N ILE A 10 9.92 -6.29 -6.32
CA ILE A 10 9.60 -6.04 -7.73
C ILE A 10 10.57 -5.00 -8.30
N PHE A 11 10.71 -3.85 -7.64
CA PHE A 11 11.60 -2.79 -8.09
C PHE A 11 13.07 -3.20 -8.04
N LYS A 12 13.46 -3.98 -7.03
CA LYS A 12 14.81 -4.53 -6.93
C LYS A 12 15.16 -5.44 -8.12
N ALA A 13 14.19 -6.21 -8.63
CA ALA A 13 14.38 -7.03 -9.83
C ALA A 13 14.67 -6.18 -11.08
N ASP A 14 14.13 -4.95 -11.12
CA ASP A 14 14.35 -3.98 -12.20
C ASP A 14 15.59 -3.07 -11.94
N GLY A 15 16.39 -3.39 -10.91
CA GLY A 15 17.62 -2.66 -10.57
C GLY A 15 17.41 -1.43 -9.67
N LEU A 16 16.19 -1.19 -9.18
CA LEU A 16 15.87 -0.07 -8.30
C LEU A 16 15.68 -0.51 -6.85
N GLU A 17 16.58 -0.09 -5.97
CA GLU A 17 16.51 -0.45 -4.56
C GLU A 17 15.75 0.58 -3.73
N ILE A 18 14.53 0.23 -3.30
CA ILE A 18 13.70 1.03 -2.39
C ILE A 18 13.41 0.24 -1.12
N ASN A 19 13.92 0.73 0.01
CA ASN A 19 13.89 0.02 1.29
C ASN A 19 12.94 0.64 2.32
N ASN A 20 11.93 1.39 1.88
CA ASN A 20 10.92 1.96 2.78
C ASN A 20 9.53 2.01 2.12
N PRO A 21 8.44 1.91 2.92
CA PRO A 21 7.08 1.85 2.38
C PRO A 21 6.67 3.07 1.56
N ARG A 22 6.96 4.28 2.06
CA ARG A 22 6.61 5.54 1.40
C ARG A 22 7.23 5.66 0.02
N GLY A 23 8.51 5.28 -0.11
CA GLY A 23 9.22 5.24 -1.37
C GLY A 23 8.59 4.26 -2.34
N CYS A 24 8.24 3.06 -1.86
CA CYS A 24 7.63 2.03 -2.70
C CYS A 24 6.29 2.50 -3.27
N TYR A 25 5.40 3.05 -2.45
CA TYR A 25 4.10 3.53 -2.92
C TYR A 25 4.22 4.72 -3.88
N LYS A 26 5.12 5.67 -3.60
CA LYS A 26 5.38 6.79 -4.52
C LYS A 26 5.91 6.33 -5.88
N HIS A 27 6.77 5.32 -5.90
CA HIS A 27 7.29 4.80 -7.16
C HIS A 27 6.24 3.96 -7.89
N ALA A 28 5.51 3.08 -7.19
CA ALA A 28 4.40 2.33 -7.76
C ALA A 28 3.33 3.25 -8.40
N PHE A 29 3.04 4.41 -7.79
CA PHE A 29 2.16 5.40 -8.38
C PHE A 29 2.72 6.00 -9.68
N LYS A 30 4.03 6.28 -9.72
CA LYS A 30 4.69 6.78 -10.95
C LYS A 30 4.70 5.75 -12.08
N GLU A 31 4.85 4.48 -11.74
CA GLU A 31 4.82 3.36 -12.69
C GLU A 31 3.39 2.96 -13.09
N GLY A 32 2.35 3.60 -12.53
CA GLY A 32 0.95 3.29 -12.84
C GLY A 32 0.41 2.02 -12.17
N LEU A 33 1.20 1.35 -11.33
CA LEU A 33 0.77 0.21 -10.50
C LEU A 33 -0.23 0.62 -9.42
N ILE A 34 -0.17 1.88 -8.97
CA ILE A 34 -1.12 2.50 -8.05
C ILE A 34 -1.76 3.69 -8.75
N GLU A 35 -3.09 3.85 -8.64
CA GLU A 35 -3.82 4.96 -9.24
C GLU A 35 -4.27 6.01 -8.21
N ASP A 36 -4.62 5.60 -6.99
CA ASP A 36 -5.08 6.53 -5.95
C ASP A 36 -4.05 6.70 -4.82
N MET A 37 -3.15 7.67 -4.97
CA MET A 37 -2.15 7.95 -3.94
C MET A 37 -2.76 8.45 -2.61
N ILE A 38 -4.00 8.94 -2.59
CA ILE A 38 -4.67 9.36 -1.35
C ILE A 38 -4.93 8.13 -0.49
N VAL A 39 -5.62 7.12 -1.04
CA VAL A 39 -5.90 5.85 -0.35
C VAL A 39 -4.60 5.18 0.12
N TRP A 40 -3.55 5.18 -0.70
CA TRP A 40 -2.28 4.57 -0.33
C TRP A 40 -1.48 5.33 0.73
N ASN A 41 -1.66 6.65 0.85
CA ASN A 41 -1.14 7.40 1.98
C ASN A 41 -1.92 7.06 3.27
N ASP A 42 -3.23 6.84 3.17
CA ASP A 42 -4.06 6.43 4.31
C ASP A 42 -3.67 5.02 4.78
N ILE A 43 -3.47 4.07 3.86
CA ILE A 43 -2.91 2.74 4.16
C ILE A 43 -1.56 2.84 4.87
N LEU A 44 -0.68 3.73 4.39
CA LEU A 44 0.63 3.97 4.99
C LEU A 44 0.49 4.52 6.42
N PHE A 45 -0.45 5.44 6.64
CA PHE A 45 -0.71 6.02 7.95
C PHE A 45 -1.30 4.99 8.91
N ALA A 46 -2.36 4.28 8.51
CA ALA A 46 -3.00 3.22 9.28
C ALA A 46 -1.99 2.12 9.69
N ARG A 47 -1.06 1.75 8.80
CA ARG A 47 0.02 0.80 9.10
C ARG A 47 0.99 1.31 10.18
N ASN A 48 1.27 2.61 10.22
CA ASN A 48 2.18 3.18 11.22
C ASN A 48 1.48 3.42 12.56
N SER A 49 0.17 3.73 12.51
CA SER A 49 -0.65 4.06 13.67
C SER A 49 -1.32 2.83 14.31
N SER A 50 -1.33 1.66 13.66
CA SER A 50 -1.99 0.45 14.18
C SER A 50 -1.44 -0.06 15.51
N ALA A 51 -0.18 0.26 15.86
CA ALA A 51 0.42 -0.03 17.17
C ALA A 51 0.01 0.98 18.27
N HIS A 52 -0.66 2.06 17.87
CA HIS A 52 -0.99 3.25 18.68
C HIS A 52 -2.47 3.61 18.58
N ILE A 53 -3.35 2.67 18.23
CA ILE A 53 -4.81 2.90 18.28
C ILE A 53 -5.17 3.00 19.77
N TYR A 54 -5.37 4.23 20.25
CA TYR A 54 -5.54 4.55 21.67
C TYR A 54 -7.01 4.76 22.07
N ASN A 55 -7.95 4.84 21.12
CA ASN A 55 -9.39 4.99 21.38
C ASN A 55 -10.25 4.18 20.38
N GLU A 56 -11.52 3.95 20.73
CA GLU A 56 -12.49 3.14 19.98
C GLU A 56 -12.97 3.81 18.68
N GLU A 57 -12.94 5.14 18.63
CA GLU A 57 -13.35 5.92 17.45
C GLU A 57 -12.35 5.74 16.29
N ASP A 58 -11.05 5.86 16.57
CA ASP A 58 -9.98 5.61 15.60
C ASP A 58 -9.99 4.16 15.10
N TYR A 59 -10.35 3.21 15.96
CA TYR A 59 -10.50 1.81 15.59
C TYR A 59 -11.61 1.61 14.55
N GLU A 60 -12.81 2.14 14.80
CA GLU A 60 -13.94 1.99 13.88
C GLU A 60 -13.69 2.71 12.55
N ILE A 61 -13.02 3.87 12.57
CA ILE A 61 -12.62 4.57 11.33
C ILE A 61 -11.68 3.70 10.49
N ILE A 62 -10.58 3.20 11.09
CA ILE A 62 -9.61 2.37 10.36
C ILE A 62 -10.24 1.07 9.87
N LYS A 63 -11.10 0.45 10.68
CA LYS A 63 -11.83 -0.76 10.30
C LYS A 63 -12.72 -0.53 9.09
N ASN A 64 -13.48 0.56 9.06
CA ASN A 64 -14.32 0.91 7.91
C ASN A 64 -13.47 1.24 6.69
N ASP A 65 -12.39 2.01 6.84
CA ASP A 65 -11.47 2.30 5.73
C ASP A 65 -10.81 1.03 5.16
N ILE A 66 -10.51 0.03 6.01
CA ILE A 66 -10.02 -1.27 5.54
C ILE A 66 -11.02 -1.93 4.61
N ILE A 67 -12.29 -2.00 5.04
CA ILE A 67 -13.36 -2.70 4.31
C ILE A 67 -13.73 -1.94 3.04
N ASP A 68 -13.86 -0.62 3.12
CA ASP A 68 -14.45 0.21 2.07
C ASP A 68 -13.42 0.71 1.04
N LYS A 69 -12.12 0.67 1.36
CA LYS A 69 -11.08 1.28 0.52
C LYS A 69 -9.83 0.43 0.38
N TYR A 70 -9.27 -0.06 1.49
CA TYR A 70 -7.93 -0.64 1.45
C TYR A 70 -7.89 -2.01 0.79
N ILE A 71 -8.94 -2.82 0.94
CA ILE A 71 -9.05 -4.12 0.27
C ILE A 71 -9.02 -3.91 -1.25
N ASP A 72 -9.95 -3.12 -1.78
CA ASP A 72 -10.07 -2.84 -3.21
C ASP A 72 -8.75 -2.29 -3.78
N ALA A 73 -8.13 -1.30 -3.12
CA ALA A 73 -6.86 -0.74 -3.56
C ALA A 73 -5.72 -1.77 -3.60
N ILE A 74 -5.68 -2.73 -2.66
CA ILE A 74 -4.68 -3.80 -2.63
C ILE A 74 -4.97 -4.84 -3.72
N GLU A 75 -6.23 -5.20 -3.94
CA GLU A 75 -6.65 -6.12 -5.00
C GLU A 75 -6.28 -5.57 -6.38
N GLU A 76 -6.58 -4.30 -6.66
CA GLU A 76 -6.19 -3.63 -7.90
C GLU A 76 -4.67 -3.67 -8.14
N LEU A 77 -3.87 -3.42 -7.09
CA LEU A 77 -2.42 -3.53 -7.20
C LEU A 77 -1.99 -4.96 -7.53
N LEU A 78 -2.57 -5.96 -6.86
CA LEU A 78 -2.22 -7.36 -7.08
C LEU A 78 -2.60 -7.82 -8.49
N ASP A 79 -3.74 -7.39 -9.01
CA ASP A 79 -4.17 -7.67 -10.37
C ASP A 79 -3.20 -7.07 -11.39
N LYS A 80 -2.82 -5.79 -11.22
CA LYS A 80 -1.84 -5.14 -12.09
C LYS A 80 -0.48 -5.83 -12.06
N VAL A 81 0.03 -6.14 -10.87
CA VAL A 81 1.30 -6.85 -10.71
C VAL A 81 1.23 -8.24 -11.37
N SER A 82 0.10 -8.93 -11.27
CA SER A 82 -0.10 -10.24 -11.88
C SER A 82 -0.22 -10.17 -13.40
N MET A 83 -0.78 -9.10 -13.96
CA MET A 83 -0.88 -8.91 -15.40
C MET A 83 0.43 -8.45 -16.06
N GLU A 84 1.23 -7.62 -15.37
CA GLU A 84 2.45 -7.05 -15.94
C GLU A 84 3.71 -7.91 -15.76
N LYS A 85 3.72 -8.83 -14.78
CA LYS A 85 4.92 -9.60 -14.41
C LYS A 85 4.78 -11.13 -14.60
N LEU A 86 3.73 -11.59 -15.29
CA LEU A 86 3.57 -12.96 -15.81
C LEU A 86 3.72 -13.00 -17.33
#